data_AF-A0A1I6W7F6-F1
#
_entry.id   AF-A0A1I6W7F6-F1
#
_cell.length_a   1.000
_cell.length_b   1.000
_cell.length_c   1.000
_cell.angle_alpha   90.00
_cell.angle_beta   90.00
_cell.angle_gamma   90.00
#
_symmetry.space_group_name_H-M   'P 1'
#
loop_
_entity.id
_entity.type
_entity.pdbx_description
1 polymer ?
#
loop_
_entity_poly.entity_id
_entity_poly.type
_entity_poly.pdbx_seq_one_letter_code
_entity_poly.pdbx_strand_id
1 'polypeptide(L)'
;MADQPDLYVSSEELDPIATAARDLHDDLAEHGRLAEPDERAAAEALSAHGFATGRSLTLLAEGWSRQVDDLLQDCTRISDHLVETVNAHTHQDLEIRTTLQQIHQPLSAYDRISALAEAPTPQTEGPRATEINWGDR
;
A
#
# COMPACT_ATOMS: atom_id res chain seq x y z
N MET A 1 -14.46 -14.81 22.87
CA MET A 1 -13.33 -14.81 21.92
C MET A 1 -13.87 -15.38 20.63
N ALA A 2 -13.54 -14.75 19.49
CA ALA A 2 -14.05 -14.97 18.13
C ALA A 2 -15.34 -14.20 17.75
N ASP A 3 -15.12 -12.95 17.32
CA ASP A 3 -15.82 -12.37 16.16
C ASP A 3 -14.76 -11.65 15.32
N GLN A 4 -13.70 -12.38 14.97
CA GLN A 4 -12.69 -11.90 14.03
C GLN A 4 -13.18 -12.37 12.66
N PRO A 5 -13.43 -11.46 11.69
CA PRO A 5 -13.94 -11.86 10.40
C PRO A 5 -12.96 -12.82 9.73
N ASP A 6 -13.50 -13.87 9.11
CA ASP A 6 -12.79 -14.99 8.45
C ASP A 6 -11.77 -14.55 7.36
N LEU A 7 -11.71 -13.26 7.03
CA LEU A 7 -10.84 -12.66 6.02
C LEU A 7 -9.97 -11.52 6.59
N TYR A 8 -9.57 -11.60 7.86
CA TYR A 8 -8.60 -10.67 8.44
C TYR A 8 -7.19 -11.26 8.41
N VAL A 9 -6.26 -10.53 7.80
CA VAL A 9 -4.82 -10.80 7.85
C VAL A 9 -4.12 -9.54 8.34
N SER A 10 -3.32 -9.66 9.40
CA SER A 10 -2.60 -8.52 9.99
C SER A 10 -1.24 -8.29 9.33
N SER A 11 -0.72 -7.06 9.42
CA SER A 11 0.66 -6.77 9.00
C SER A 11 1.68 -7.60 9.79
N GLU A 12 1.43 -7.86 11.08
CA GLU A 12 2.28 -8.69 11.94
C GLU A 12 2.45 -10.13 11.38
N GLU A 13 1.45 -10.64 10.68
CA GLU A 13 1.51 -11.95 10.03
C GLU A 13 2.18 -11.91 8.64
N LEU A 14 2.12 -10.78 7.94
CA LEU A 14 2.68 -10.61 6.60
C LEU A 14 4.14 -10.13 6.58
N ASP A 15 4.54 -9.32 7.57
CA ASP A 15 5.89 -8.77 7.69
C ASP A 15 6.99 -9.84 7.73
N PRO A 16 6.81 -10.99 8.42
CA PRO A 16 7.77 -12.09 8.37
C PRO A 16 7.91 -12.70 6.97
N ILE A 17 6.82 -12.79 6.21
CA ILE A 17 6.84 -13.33 4.84
C ILE A 17 7.56 -12.37 3.90
N ALA A 18 7.24 -11.09 3.98
CA ALA A 18 7.91 -10.05 3.20
C ALA A 18 9.42 -9.98 3.51
N THR A 19 9.79 -10.23 4.77
CA THR A 19 11.20 -10.29 5.20
C THR A 19 11.88 -11.54 4.68
N ALA A 20 11.28 -12.72 4.80
CA ALA A 20 11.84 -13.95 4.25
C ALA A 20 12.05 -13.87 2.72
N ALA A 21 11.14 -13.21 1.99
CA ALA A 21 11.30 -12.99 0.55
C ALA A 21 12.50 -12.08 0.23
N ARG A 22 12.70 -11.00 1.00
CA ARG A 22 13.87 -10.10 0.86
C ARG A 22 15.17 -10.80 1.21
N ASP A 23 15.20 -11.54 2.31
CA ASP A 23 16.40 -12.26 2.74
C ASP A 23 16.80 -13.32 1.68
N LEU A 24 15.82 -14.06 1.16
CA LEU A 24 16.07 -15.03 0.09
C LEU A 24 16.54 -14.35 -1.21
N HIS A 25 15.97 -13.20 -1.56
CA HIS A 25 16.43 -12.42 -2.70
C HIS A 25 17.90 -12.04 -2.54
N ASP A 26 18.29 -11.50 -1.38
CA ASP A 26 19.66 -11.06 -1.13
C ASP A 26 20.64 -12.23 -1.14
N ASP A 27 20.27 -13.35 -0.50
CA ASP A 27 21.06 -14.59 -0.52
C ASP A 27 21.27 -15.13 -1.94
N LEU A 28 20.22 -15.13 -2.77
CA LEU A 28 20.31 -15.56 -4.17
C LEU A 28 21.14 -14.60 -5.03
N ALA A 29 21.02 -13.30 -4.79
CA ALA A 29 21.78 -12.29 -5.51
C ALA A 29 23.28 -12.40 -5.22
N GLU A 30 23.65 -12.69 -3.97
CA GLU A 30 25.04 -12.84 -3.55
C GLU A 30 25.62 -14.21 -3.90
N HIS A 31 24.88 -15.29 -3.63
CA HIS A 31 25.43 -16.65 -3.64
C HIS A 31 24.89 -17.54 -4.76
N GLY A 32 23.79 -17.15 -5.41
CA GLY A 32 23.09 -17.99 -6.38
C GLY A 32 23.94 -18.43 -7.56
N ARG A 33 25.05 -17.74 -7.86
CA ARG A 33 25.93 -18.04 -9.02
C ARG A 33 27.36 -18.37 -8.65
N LEU A 34 27.64 -18.62 -7.37
CA LEU A 34 29.01 -18.79 -6.88
C LEU A 34 29.78 -19.94 -7.56
N ALA A 35 29.07 -21.02 -7.92
CA ALA A 35 29.66 -22.19 -8.57
C ALA A 35 29.82 -22.07 -10.09
N GLU A 36 29.21 -21.05 -10.73
CA GLU A 36 29.15 -20.92 -12.19
C GLU A 36 30.54 -20.96 -12.88
N PRO A 37 31.60 -20.29 -12.36
CA PRO A 37 32.93 -20.36 -12.96
C PRO A 37 33.51 -21.77 -12.96
N ASP A 38 33.36 -22.50 -11.86
CA ASP A 38 33.90 -23.85 -11.69
C ASP A 38 33.10 -24.87 -12.51
N GLU A 39 31.78 -24.73 -12.55
CA GLU A 39 30.89 -25.54 -13.40
C GLU A 39 31.24 -25.39 -14.89
N ARG A 40 31.48 -24.16 -15.35
CA ARG A 40 31.86 -23.90 -16.73
C ARG A 40 33.23 -24.49 -17.07
N ALA A 41 34.21 -24.32 -16.19
CA ALA A 41 35.53 -24.91 -16.38
C ALA A 41 35.49 -26.45 -16.44
N ALA A 42 34.71 -27.08 -15.55
CA ALA A 42 34.50 -28.52 -15.56
C ALA A 42 33.77 -28.99 -16.82
N ALA A 43 32.75 -28.26 -17.27
CA ALA A 43 32.00 -28.57 -18.48
C ALA A 43 32.87 -28.51 -19.74
N GLU A 44 33.72 -27.49 -19.84
CA GLU A 44 34.70 -27.33 -20.92
C GLU A 44 35.70 -28.49 -20.93
N ALA A 45 36.29 -28.81 -19.78
CA ALA A 45 37.25 -29.91 -19.66
C ALA A 45 36.65 -31.27 -20.04
N LEU A 46 35.45 -31.58 -19.54
CA LEU A 46 34.74 -32.83 -19.87
C LEU A 46 34.42 -32.90 -21.36
N SER A 47 33.98 -31.80 -21.96
CA SER A 47 33.68 -31.72 -23.39
C SER A 47 34.94 -31.90 -24.25
N ALA A 48 36.06 -31.30 -23.85
CA ALA A 48 37.35 -31.44 -24.53
C ALA A 48 37.86 -32.90 -24.55
N HIS A 49 37.50 -33.69 -23.54
CA HIS A 49 37.80 -35.12 -23.47
C HIS A 49 36.73 -36.02 -24.13
N GLY A 50 35.74 -35.43 -24.81
CA GLY A 50 34.70 -36.16 -25.53
C GLY A 50 33.59 -36.73 -24.64
N PHE A 51 33.52 -36.33 -23.37
CA PHE A 51 32.46 -36.78 -22.47
C PHE A 51 31.18 -35.96 -22.70
N ALA A 52 30.06 -36.64 -22.96
CA ALA A 52 28.74 -36.03 -23.11
C ALA A 52 28.25 -35.32 -21.83
N THR A 53 28.82 -35.64 -20.67
CA THR A 53 28.56 -34.97 -19.40
C THR A 53 28.96 -33.50 -19.42
N GLY A 54 29.96 -33.10 -20.22
CA GLY A 54 30.35 -31.70 -20.35
C GLY A 54 29.21 -30.81 -20.88
N ARG A 55 28.62 -31.19 -22.02
CA ARG A 55 27.43 -30.50 -22.56
C ARG A 55 26.25 -30.51 -21.58
N SER A 56 26.05 -31.63 -20.87
CA SER A 56 24.97 -31.75 -19.90
C SER A 56 25.15 -30.80 -18.71
N LEU A 57 26.39 -30.63 -18.25
CA LEU A 57 26.75 -29.69 -17.19
C LEU A 57 26.58 -28.23 -17.63
N THR A 58 26.93 -27.89 -18.87
CA THR A 58 26.64 -26.56 -19.44
C THR A 58 25.14 -26.25 -19.40
N LEU A 59 24.30 -27.17 -19.86
CA LEU A 59 22.85 -26.99 -19.85
C LEU A 59 22.28 -26.88 -18.44
N LEU A 60 22.87 -27.61 -17.48
CA LEU A 60 22.50 -27.52 -16.08
C LEU A 60 22.81 -26.13 -15.51
N ALA A 61 24.03 -25.63 -15.73
CA ALA A 61 24.46 -24.30 -15.28
C ALA A 61 23.57 -23.19 -15.88
N GLU A 62 23.26 -23.27 -17.18
CA GLU A 62 22.33 -22.35 -17.85
C GLU A 62 20.89 -22.45 -17.32
N GLY A 63 20.45 -23.65 -16.95
CA GLY A 63 19.14 -23.89 -16.35
C GLY A 63 19.03 -23.30 -14.94
N TRP A 64 20.05 -23.53 -14.12
CA TRP A 64 20.16 -22.98 -12.78
C TRP A 64 20.23 -21.45 -12.81
N SER A 65 21.07 -20.89 -13.69
CA SER A 65 21.18 -19.46 -13.94
C SER A 65 19.82 -18.80 -14.19
N ARG A 66 18.98 -19.41 -15.04
CA ARG A 66 17.62 -18.89 -15.29
C ARG A 66 16.70 -19.00 -14.08
N GLN A 67 16.78 -20.09 -13.33
CA GLN A 67 15.97 -20.25 -12.11
C GLN A 67 16.33 -19.24 -11.04
N VAL A 68 17.62 -18.87 -10.91
CA VAL A 68 18.04 -17.80 -10.01
C VAL A 68 17.40 -16.48 -10.42
N ASP A 69 17.40 -16.14 -11.72
CA ASP A 69 16.74 -14.92 -12.21
C ASP A 69 15.23 -14.91 -11.94
N ASP A 70 14.55 -16.03 -12.23
CA ASP A 70 13.11 -16.17 -11.97
C ASP A 70 12.80 -16.00 -10.47
N LEU A 71 13.60 -16.64 -9.59
CA LEU A 71 13.42 -16.53 -8.13
C LEU A 71 13.71 -15.12 -7.60
N LEU A 72 14.71 -14.41 -8.12
CA LEU A 72 14.97 -13.02 -7.76
C LEU A 72 13.78 -12.12 -8.12
N GLN A 73 13.22 -12.30 -9.32
CA GLN A 73 12.05 -11.55 -9.77
C GLN A 73 10.82 -11.87 -8.91
N ASP A 74 10.59 -13.16 -8.62
CA ASP A 74 9.44 -13.59 -7.83
C ASP A 74 9.54 -13.11 -6.37
N CYS A 75 10.72 -13.16 -5.75
CA CYS A 75 10.93 -12.64 -4.41
C CYS A 75 10.64 -11.13 -4.33
N THR A 76 11.14 -10.36 -5.30
CA THR A 76 10.83 -8.92 -5.43
C THR A 76 9.33 -8.69 -5.55
N ARG A 77 8.67 -9.45 -6.45
CA ARG A 77 7.22 -9.33 -6.67
C ARG A 77 6.42 -9.62 -5.41
N ILE A 78 6.80 -10.66 -4.65
CA ILE A 78 6.14 -11.03 -3.39
C ILE A 78 6.32 -9.92 -2.35
N SER A 79 7.55 -9.46 -2.13
CA SER A 79 7.83 -8.44 -1.11
C SER A 79 7.10 -7.13 -1.41
N ASP A 80 7.12 -6.70 -2.67
CA ASP A 80 6.47 -5.46 -3.10
C ASP A 80 4.95 -5.56 -2.97
N HIS A 81 4.36 -6.69 -3.38
CA HIS A 81 2.91 -6.87 -3.31
C HIS A 81 2.40 -6.91 -1.87
N LEU A 82 3.14 -7.53 -0.95
CA LEU A 82 2.77 -7.55 0.47
C LEU A 82 2.82 -6.15 1.09
N VAL A 83 3.87 -5.38 0.80
CA VAL A 83 3.99 -3.99 1.25
C VAL A 83 2.84 -3.13 0.69
N GLU A 84 2.52 -3.28 -0.60
CA GLU A 84 1.41 -2.56 -1.22
C GLU A 84 0.05 -2.92 -0.59
N THR A 85 -0.18 -4.20 -0.32
CA THR A 85 -1.41 -4.69 0.32
C THR A 85 -1.58 -4.09 1.72
N VAL A 86 -0.54 -4.12 2.54
CA VAL A 86 -0.56 -3.52 3.89
C VAL A 86 -0.83 -2.02 3.83
N ASN A 87 -0.17 -1.29 2.91
CA ASN A 87 -0.36 0.14 2.75
C ASN A 87 -1.78 0.49 2.28
N ALA A 88 -2.30 -0.24 1.29
CA ALA A 88 -3.63 -0.02 0.74
C ALA A 88 -4.73 -0.25 1.79
N HIS A 89 -4.63 -1.35 2.56
CA HIS A 89 -5.61 -1.63 3.63
C HIS A 89 -5.51 -0.63 4.79
N THR A 90 -4.30 -0.26 5.20
CA THR A 90 -4.12 0.77 6.25
C THR A 90 -4.73 2.10 5.83
N HIS A 91 -4.53 2.49 4.57
CA HIS A 91 -5.13 3.72 4.03
C HIS A 91 -6.66 3.63 3.99
N GLN A 92 -7.20 2.51 3.49
CA GLN A 92 -8.65 2.29 3.43
C GLN A 92 -9.30 2.31 4.83
N ASP A 93 -8.64 1.74 5.84
CA ASP A 93 -9.11 1.77 7.23
C ASP A 93 -9.15 3.20 7.79
N LEU A 94 -8.14 4.02 7.48
CA LEU A 94 -8.12 5.44 7.87
C LEU A 94 -9.23 6.24 7.17
N GLU A 95 -9.47 5.99 5.88
CA GLU A 95 -10.57 6.60 5.13
C GLU A 95 -11.92 6.22 5.74
N ILE A 96 -12.16 4.93 5.98
CA ILE A 96 -13.40 4.44 6.61
C ILE A 96 -13.59 5.07 7.98
N ARG A 97 -12.55 5.11 8.83
CA ARG A 97 -12.64 5.74 10.15
C ARG A 97 -12.96 7.23 10.06
N THR A 98 -12.35 7.93 9.11
CA THR A 98 -12.61 9.36 8.87
C THR A 98 -14.03 9.59 8.40
N THR A 99 -14.52 8.81 7.43
CA THR A 99 -15.91 8.88 6.95
C THR A 99 -16.90 8.55 8.06
N LEU A 100 -16.65 7.51 8.87
CA LEU A 100 -17.49 7.18 10.01
C LEU A 100 -17.49 8.28 11.06
N GLN A 101 -16.35 8.92 11.34
CA GLN A 101 -16.30 10.09 12.22
C GLN A 101 -17.11 11.24 11.64
N GLN A 102 -17.00 11.55 10.34
CA GLN A 102 -17.80 12.61 9.70
C GLN A 102 -19.31 12.33 9.75
N ILE A 103 -19.72 11.07 9.59
CA ILE A 103 -21.13 10.66 9.73
C ILE A 103 -21.58 10.70 11.19
N HIS A 104 -20.73 10.25 12.11
CA HIS A 104 -21.02 10.21 13.54
C HIS A 104 -21.03 11.59 14.17
N GLN A 105 -20.21 12.54 13.68
CA GLN A 105 -20.31 13.94 14.02
C GLN A 105 -21.75 14.36 13.72
N PRO A 106 -22.61 14.52 14.73
CA PRO A 106 -23.90 15.08 14.46
C PRO A 106 -23.55 16.50 14.00
N LEU A 107 -23.88 16.86 12.76
CA LEU A 107 -24.32 18.23 12.55
C LEU A 107 -25.54 18.34 13.44
N SER A 108 -25.30 18.68 14.71
CA SER A 108 -26.33 18.78 15.70
C SER A 108 -27.30 19.75 15.08
N ALA A 109 -28.55 19.31 14.89
CA ALA A 109 -29.60 20.23 14.46
C ALA A 109 -29.58 21.50 15.35
N TYR A 110 -29.12 21.34 16.60
CA TYR A 110 -28.80 22.39 17.54
C TYR A 110 -27.74 23.39 17.05
N ASP A 111 -26.59 22.97 16.49
CA ASP A 111 -25.53 23.88 16.02
C ASP A 111 -25.99 24.73 14.83
N ARG A 112 -26.81 24.17 13.94
CA ARG A 112 -27.39 24.91 12.80
C ARG A 112 -28.47 25.89 13.26
N ILE A 113 -29.28 25.51 14.25
CA ILE A 113 -30.33 26.37 14.83
C ILE A 113 -29.69 27.51 15.66
N SER A 114 -28.64 27.25 16.42
CA SER A 114 -27.93 28.29 17.18
C SER A 114 -27.22 29.29 16.27
N ALA A 115 -26.58 28.84 15.18
CA ALA A 115 -26.00 29.74 14.19
C ALA A 115 -27.05 30.62 13.47
N LEU A 116 -28.27 30.11 13.27
CA LEU A 116 -29.42 30.89 12.76
C LEU A 116 -29.99 31.87 13.80
N ALA A 117 -29.87 31.56 15.10
CA ALA A 117 -30.34 32.40 16.19
C ALA A 117 -29.36 33.56 16.52
N GLU A 118 -28.06 33.39 16.24
CA GLU A 118 -27.03 34.42 16.44
C GLU A 118 -26.83 35.35 15.22
N ALA A 119 -27.54 35.12 14.12
CA ALA A 119 -27.52 36.04 12.98
C ALA A 119 -28.13 37.40 13.41
N PRO A 120 -27.47 38.54 13.14
CA PRO A 120 -28.05 39.84 13.45
C PRO A 120 -29.35 39.99 12.67
N THR A 121 -30.45 40.28 13.38
CA THR A 121 -31.76 40.52 12.78
C THR A 121 -31.63 41.59 11.69
N PRO A 122 -32.20 41.39 10.50
CA PRO A 122 -32.24 42.45 9.50
C PRO A 122 -32.97 43.64 10.11
N GLN A 123 -32.25 44.77 10.22
CA GLN A 123 -32.82 46.06 10.60
C GLN A 123 -33.92 46.35 9.57
N THR A 124 -35.18 46.12 9.96
CA THR A 124 -36.30 46.50 9.13
C THR A 124 -36.41 48.01 9.29
N GLU A 125 -35.76 48.77 8.40
CA GLU A 125 -36.11 50.18 8.21
C GLU A 125 -37.59 50.21 7.79
N GLY A 126 -38.46 50.45 8.77
CA GLY A 126 -39.86 50.75 8.52
C GLY A 126 -39.96 52.03 7.70
N PRO A 127 -41.02 52.18 6.88
CA PRO A 127 -41.15 53.32 5.98
C PRO A 127 -41.04 54.63 6.76
N ARG A 128 -40.17 55.52 6.28
CA ARG A 128 -39.83 56.81 6.90
C ARG A 128 -41.13 57.61 7.07
N ALA A 129 -41.59 57.78 8.32
CA ALA A 129 -42.74 58.61 8.62
C ALA A 129 -42.44 60.05 8.14
N THR A 130 -43.18 60.50 7.14
CA THR A 130 -43.12 61.89 6.70
C THR A 130 -43.91 62.69 7.72
N GLU A 131 -43.21 63.41 8.60
CA GLU A 131 -43.84 64.33 9.54
C GLU A 131 -44.39 65.53 8.75
N ILE A 132 -45.69 65.54 8.49
CA ILE A 132 -46.38 66.70 7.93
C ILE A 132 -46.58 67.69 9.09
N ASN A 133 -45.79 68.76 9.11
CA ASN A 133 -45.95 69.86 10.06
C ASN A 133 -47.12 70.77 9.62
N TRP A 134 -48.23 70.72 10.38
CA TRP A 134 -49.46 71.48 10.16
C TRP A 134 -49.55 72.76 11.01
N GLY A 135 -48.50 73.58 11.01
CA GLY A 135 -48.65 75.04 11.15
C GLY A 135 -48.06 75.70 12.39
N ASP A 136 -47.25 76.73 12.13
CA ASP A 136 -47.37 78.02 12.80
C ASP A 136 -47.86 79.04 11.76
N ARG A 137 -48.80 79.88 12.19
CA ARG A 137 -49.51 80.91 11.42
C ARG A 137 -48.73 82.22 11.40
#